data_AF-A0A1B7LF66-F1
#
_entry.id   AF-A0A1B7LF66-F1
#
_cell.length_a   1.000
_cell.length_b   1.000
_cell.length_c   1.000
_cell.angle_alpha   90.00
_cell.angle_beta   90.00
_cell.angle_gamma   90.00
#
_symmetry.space_group_name_H-M   'P 1'
#
loop_
_entity.id
_entity.type
_entity.pdbx_description
1 polymer ?
#
loop_
_entity_poly.entity_id
_entity_poly.type
_entity_poly.pdbx_seq_one_letter_code
_entity_poly.pdbx_strand_id
1 'polypeptide(L)' 'METQEVYQAGGQTPGRFVEIKLPRCVIFLLPEEITRLLQQDPGLWEKALRRGKAITRNRRPAKVVECDRDPERF' A
#
# COMPACT_ATOMS: atom_id res chain seq x y z
N MET A 1 -11.11 33.72 3.43
CA MET A 1 -10.74 33.52 2.02
C MET A 1 -10.04 32.18 1.95
N GLU A 2 -10.78 31.15 1.57
CA GLU A 2 -10.28 29.78 1.46
C GLU A 2 -9.62 29.67 0.09
N THR A 3 -8.30 29.67 0.05
CA THR A 3 -7.54 29.54 -1.20
C THR A 3 -7.74 28.11 -1.72
N GLN A 4 -8.64 27.95 -2.68
CA GLN A 4 -8.69 26.76 -3.52
C GLN A 4 -7.42 26.76 -4.38
N GLU A 5 -6.41 26.03 -3.92
CA GLU A 5 -5.25 25.74 -4.74
C GLU A 5 -5.70 24.86 -5.91
N VAL A 6 -5.69 25.46 -7.10
CA VAL A 6 -5.91 24.75 -8.36
C VAL A 6 -4.69 23.84 -8.55
N TYR A 7 -4.85 22.54 -8.26
CA TYR A 7 -3.81 21.53 -8.47
C TYR A 7 -3.53 21.40 -9.97
N GLN A 8 -2.65 22.27 -10.48
CA GLN A 8 -2.08 22.15 -11.81
C GLN A 8 -1.11 20.97 -11.77
N ALA A 9 -1.62 19.79 -12.13
CA ALA A 9 -0.79 18.62 -12.39
C ALA A 9 0.14 18.96 -13.57
N GLY A 10 1.32 19.48 -13.23
CA GLY A 10 2.38 19.77 -14.18
C GLY A 10 2.81 18.47 -14.85
N GLY A 11 2.33 18.26 -16.08
CA GLY A 11 2.94 17.42 -17.10
C GLY A 11 3.39 16.03 -16.68
N GLN A 12 2.49 15.18 -16.20
CA GLN A 12 2.79 13.75 -16.07
C GLN A 12 1.68 12.89 -16.66
N THR A 13 2.13 11.90 -17.44
CA THR A 13 1.40 10.79 -18.09
C THR A 13 0.25 10.31 -17.19
N PRO A 14 -0.90 9.83 -17.72
CA PRO A 14 -2.06 9.38 -16.92
C PRO A 14 -1.70 8.23 -15.95
N GLY A 15 -1.07 8.60 -14.84
CA GLY A 15 -0.66 7.74 -13.75
C GLY A 15 -1.84 7.62 -12.81
N ARG A 16 -2.31 6.40 -12.61
CA ARG A 16 -3.39 6.11 -11.66
C ARG A 16 -3.02 6.67 -10.30
N PHE A 17 -3.82 7.60 -9.80
CA PHE A 17 -3.72 8.12 -8.44
C PHE A 17 -3.82 6.97 -7.43
N VAL A 18 -3.07 7.10 -6.34
CA VAL A 18 -3.20 6.23 -5.18
C VAL A 18 -4.18 6.86 -4.21
N GLU A 19 -5.30 6.18 -3.98
CA GLU A 19 -6.32 6.59 -3.01
C GLU A 19 -5.94 6.09 -1.62
N ILE A 20 -5.87 7.01 -0.65
CA ILE A 20 -5.60 6.72 0.75
C ILE A 20 -6.81 7.18 1.57
N LYS A 21 -7.55 6.22 2.13
CA LYS A 21 -8.67 6.48 3.03
C LYS A 21 -8.18 6.63 4.47
N LEU A 22 -8.25 7.84 5.00
CA LEU A 22 -8.00 8.15 6.40
C LEU A 22 -9.34 8.24 7.16
N PRO A 23 -9.34 8.18 8.50
CA PRO A 23 -10.58 8.18 9.29
C PRO A 23 -11.51 9.40 9.07
N ARG A 24 -10.98 10.52 8.57
CA ARG A 24 -11.74 11.77 8.38
C ARG A 24 -11.66 12.35 6.97
N CYS A 25 -10.78 11.84 6.12
CA CYS A 25 -10.55 12.39 4.79
C CYS A 25 -10.02 11.32 3.84
N VAL A 26 -10.20 11.56 2.54
CA VAL A 26 -9.63 10.72 1.48
C VAL A 26 -8.61 11.57 0.75
N ILE A 27 -7.38 11.07 0.65
CA ILE A 27 -6.28 11.75 -0.02
C ILE A 27 -5.99 10.99 -1.31
N PHE A 28 -5.83 11.73 -2.40
CA PHE A 28 -5.34 11.19 -3.67
C PHE A 28 -3.93 11.71 -3.88
N LEU A 29 -2.97 10.81 -4.03
CA LEU A 29 -1.57 11.16 -4.25
C LEU A 29 -1.09 10.53 -5.56
N LEU A 30 -0.17 11.22 -6.23
CA LEU A 30 0.60 10.60 -7.31
C LEU A 30 1.63 9.62 -6.72
N PRO A 31 2.04 8.59 -7.47
CA PRO A 31 3.11 7.69 -7.06
C PRO A 31 4.42 8.41 -6.71
N GLU A 32 4.72 9.50 -7.42
CA GLU A 32 5.92 10.30 -7.18
C GLU A 32 5.86 11.07 -5.87
N GLU A 33 4.71 11.66 -5.55
CA GLU A 33 4.47 12.38 -4.29
C GLU A 33 4.58 11.44 -3.10
N ILE A 34 4.07 10.22 -3.23
CA ILE A 34 4.25 9.17 -2.22
C ILE A 34 5.74 8.89 -2.03
N THR A 35 6.48 8.72 -3.13
CA THR A 35 7.92 8.44 -3.05
C THR A 35 8.67 9.56 -2.33
N ARG A 36 8.36 10.83 -2.65
CA ARG A 36 8.94 12.00 -1.98
C ARG A 36 8.56 12.08 -0.50
N LEU A 37 7.30 11.79 -0.16
CA LEU A 37 6.81 11.80 1.23
C LEU A 37 7.50 10.70 2.06
N LEU A 38 7.71 9.53 1.48
CA LEU A 38 8.40 8.42 2.13
C LEU A 38 9.90 8.68 2.32
N GLN A 39 10.52 9.51 1.47
CA GLN A 39 11.91 9.93 1.62
C GLN A 39 12.13 10.86 2.82
N GLN A 40 11.11 11.61 3.26
CA GLN A 40 11.24 12.54 4.39
C GLN A 40 11.45 11.83 5.73
N ASP A 41 10.81 10.66 5.93
CA ASP A 41 11.01 9.83 7.12
C ASP A 41 11.14 8.34 6.75
N PRO A 42 12.38 7.87 6.52
CA PRO A 42 12.63 6.47 6.18
C PRO A 42 12.29 5.50 7.33
N GLY A 43 12.32 5.96 8.59
CA GLY A 43 11.99 5.13 9.75
C GLY A 43 10.49 4.83 9.83
N LEU A 44 9.65 5.79 9.43
CA LEU A 44 8.21 5.58 9.29
C LEU A 44 7.89 4.55 8.20
N TRP A 45 8.58 4.63 7.06
CA TRP A 45 8.44 3.69 5.95
C TRP A 45 8.79 2.25 6.35
N GLU A 46 9.92 2.06 7.04
CA GLU A 46 10.35 0.72 7.46
C GLU A 46 9.31 0.06 8.38
N LYS A 47 8.77 0.81 9.34
CA LYS A 47 7.69 0.35 10.23
C LYS A 47 6.41 0.04 9.44
N ALA A 48 6.07 0.85 8.44
CA ALA A 48 4.92 0.60 7.56
C ALA A 48 5.10 -0.71 6.76
N LEU A 49 6.27 -0.96 6.19
CA LEU A 49 6.57 -2.20 5.46
C LEU A 49 6.47 -3.44 6.36
N ARG A 50 7.01 -3.37 7.58
CA ARG A 50 6.91 -4.47 8.55
C ARG A 50 5.46 -4.79 8.90
N ARG A 51 4.63 -3.77 9.15
CA ARG A 51 3.18 -3.91 9.39
C ARG A 51 2.46 -4.52 8.18
N GLY A 52 2.73 -4.00 6.98
CA GLY A 52 2.14 -4.51 5.74
C GLY A 52 2.46 -5.99 5.50
N LYS A 53 3.71 -6.40 5.71
CA LYS A 53 4.12 -7.82 5.60
C LYS A 53 3.38 -8.71 6.60
N ALA A 54 3.23 -8.29 7.86
CA ALA A 54 2.48 -9.03 8.86
C ALA A 54 1.00 -9.18 8.48
N ILE A 55 0.36 -8.09 8.06
CA ILE A 55 -1.05 -8.09 7.60
C ILE A 55 -1.21 -9.00 6.38
N THR A 56 -0.33 -8.90 5.37
CA THR A 56 -0.38 -9.74 4.18
C THR A 56 -0.13 -11.21 4.50
N ARG A 57 0.80 -11.52 5.42
CA ARG A 57 1.04 -12.90 5.88
C ARG A 57 -0.18 -13.47 6.59
N ASN A 58 -0.89 -12.66 7.38
CA ASN A 58 -2.12 -13.05 8.06
C ASN A 58 -3.33 -13.15 7.11
N ARG A 59 -3.34 -12.34 6.03
CA ARG A 59 -4.37 -12.36 4.99
C ARG A 59 -4.18 -13.44 3.94
N ARG A 60 -2.95 -13.95 3.78
CA ARG A 60 -2.79 -15.23 3.08
C ARG A 60 -3.60 -16.22 3.90
N PRO A 61 -4.71 -16.78 3.38
CA PRO A 61 -5.23 -18.01 3.98
C PRO A 61 -4.02 -18.93 4.04
N ALA A 62 -3.82 -19.64 5.17
CA ALA A 62 -2.87 -20.74 5.20
C ALA A 62 -3.14 -21.48 3.89
N LYS A 63 -2.18 -21.39 2.95
CA LYS A 63 -2.26 -22.17 1.73
C LYS A 63 -2.57 -23.54 2.29
N VAL A 64 -3.73 -24.10 1.94
CA VAL A 64 -4.07 -25.47 2.32
C VAL A 64 -2.79 -26.20 2.00
N VAL A 65 -2.04 -26.55 3.06
CA VAL A 65 -0.97 -27.50 2.90
C VAL A 65 -1.84 -28.70 2.72
N GLU A 66 -2.16 -28.97 1.45
CA GLU A 66 -2.58 -30.28 1.02
C GLU A 66 -1.36 -31.12 1.38
N CYS A 67 -1.33 -31.53 2.65
CA CYS A 67 -0.45 -32.56 3.10
C CYS A 67 -0.95 -33.74 2.28
N ASP A 68 -0.16 -34.10 1.26
CA ASP A 68 -0.18 -35.38 0.61
C ASP A 68 -0.59 -36.43 1.65
N ARG A 69 -1.87 -36.80 1.63
CA ARG A 69 -2.37 -37.94 2.36
C ARG A 69 -2.16 -39.11 1.41
N ASP A 70 -0.89 -39.49 1.25
CA ASP A 70 -0.53 -40.81 0.74
C ASP A 70 0.13 -41.60 1.88
N PRO A 71 -0.66 -42.14 2.82
CA PRO A 71 -0.18 -43.18 3.71
C PRO A 71 -0.35 -44.49 2.94
N GLU A 72 0.75 -45.03 2.40
CA GLU A 72 0.84 -46.45 2.08
C GLU A 72 -0.27 -47.01 1.17
N ARG A 73 -0.25 -46.66 -0.12
CA ARG A 73 -0.90 -47.49 -1.14
C ARG A 73 -0.06 -48.77 -1.36
N PHE A 74 -0.20 -49.72 -0.43
CA PHE A 74 0.06 -51.14 -0.66
C PHE A 74 -0.95 -51.71 -1.67
#